data_AF-A0A3S0HW35-F1
#
_entry.id   AF-A0A3S0HW35-F1
#
_cell.length_a   1.000
_cell.length_b   1.000
_cell.length_c   1.000
_cell.angle_alpha   90.00
_cell.angle_beta   90.00
_cell.angle_gamma   90.00
#
_symmetry.space_group_name_H-M   'P 1'
#
loop_
_entity.id
_entity.type
_entity.pdbx_description
1 polymer ?
#
loop_
_entity_poly.entity_id
_entity_poly.type
_entity_poly.pdbx_seq_one_letter_code
_entity_poly.pdbx_strand_id
1 'polypeptide(L)' 'MAQAQTLAGWITLIAEDRGMDEGALAAATGLDVEDVRAVLCGAVMMIPLTVLDHALRRLEGRVH' A
#
# COMPACT_ATOMS: atom_id res chain seq x y z
N MET A 1 -9.29 -11.70 6.24
CA MET A 1 -8.63 -10.57 6.92
C MET A 1 -7.10 -10.68 6.90
N ALA A 2 -6.49 -11.86 7.13
CA ALA A 2 -5.03 -12.01 7.11
C ALA A 2 -4.35 -11.53 5.80
N GLN A 3 -4.95 -11.80 4.64
CA GLN A 3 -4.35 -11.46 3.34
C GLN A 3 -4.24 -9.95 3.09
N ALA A 4 -5.23 -9.16 3.52
CA ALA A 4 -5.17 -7.70 3.41
C ALA A 4 -4.05 -7.13 4.28
N GLN A 5 -3.91 -7.64 5.51
CA GLN A 5 -2.81 -7.25 6.40
C GLN A 5 -1.45 -7.64 5.83
N THR A 6 -1.34 -8.81 5.20
CA THR A 6 -0.10 -9.22 4.53
C THR A 6 0.25 -8.27 3.38
N LEU A 7 -0.69 -7.93 2.50
CA LEU A 7 -0.44 -6.98 1.41
C LEU A 7 -0.06 -5.59 1.93
N ALA A 8 -0.76 -5.09 2.95
CA ALA A 8 -0.43 -3.84 3.61
C ALA A 8 1.00 -3.87 4.18
N GLY A 9 1.38 -4.98 4.84
CA GLY A 9 2.74 -5.18 5.35
C GLY A 9 3.80 -5.13 4.26
N TRP A 10 3.56 -5.74 3.10
CA TRP A 10 4.48 -5.66 1.96
C TRP A 10 4.61 -4.24 1.40
N ILE A 11 3.48 -3.52 1.27
CA ILE A 11 3.48 -2.13 0.82
C ILE A 11 4.29 -1.25 1.77
N THR A 12 4.07 -1.38 3.09
CA THR A 12 4.81 -0.64 4.11
C THR A 12 6.30 -0.97 4.07
N LEU A 13 6.68 -2.24 3.97
CA LEU A 13 8.08 -2.66 3.89
C LEU A 13 8.79 -2.05 2.67
N ILE A 14 8.15 -2.05 1.50
CA ILE A 14 8.70 -1.45 0.28
C ILE A 14 8.82 0.06 0.41
N ALA A 15 7.84 0.71 1.05
CA ALA A 15 7.88 2.14 1.29
C ALA A 15 9.05 2.53 2.20
N GLU A 16 9.25 1.79 3.29
CA GLU A 16 10.37 1.99 4.23
C GLU A 16 11.73 1.74 3.56
N ASP A 17 11.87 0.65 2.81
CA ASP A 17 13.10 0.30 2.06
C ASP A 17 13.50 1.40 1.07
N ARG A 18 12.51 2.04 0.44
CA ARG A 18 12.72 3.13 -0.52
C ARG A 18 12.73 4.53 0.11
N GLY A 19 12.54 4.64 1.43
CA GLY A 19 12.46 5.92 2.15
C GLY A 19 11.30 6.80 1.68
N MET A 20 10.17 6.20 1.29
CA MET A 20 8.99 6.92 0.82
C MET A 20 8.21 7.52 1.99
N ASP A 21 7.83 8.79 1.88
CA ASP A 21 6.86 9.41 2.78
C ASP A 21 5.41 9.11 2.34
N GLU A 22 4.42 9.53 3.14
CA GLU A 22 2.99 9.31 2.84
C GLU A 22 2.60 9.83 1.43
N GLY A 23 3.17 10.96 1.01
CA GLY A 23 2.87 11.59 -0.28
C GLY A 23 3.49 10.82 -1.45
N ALA A 24 4.75 10.40 -1.32
CA ALA A 24 5.44 9.59 -2.32
C ALA A 24 4.80 8.22 -2.47
N LEU A 25 4.37 7.61 -1.36
CA LEU A 25 3.68 6.33 -1.36
C LEU A 25 2.29 6.44 -2.01
N ALA A 26 1.53 7.50 -1.69
CA ALA A 26 0.25 7.79 -2.34
C ALA A 26 0.43 7.95 -3.86
N ALA A 27 1.42 8.73 -4.29
CA ALA A 27 1.72 8.94 -5.70
C ALA A 27 2.13 7.63 -6.42
N ALA A 28 2.91 6.77 -5.76
CA ALA A 28 3.41 5.54 -6.36
C ALA A 28 2.34 4.44 -6.45
N THR A 29 1.44 4.37 -5.47
CA THR A 29 0.37 3.36 -5.41
C THR A 29 -0.91 3.81 -6.10
N GLY A 30 -1.15 5.13 -6.20
CA GLY A 30 -2.42 5.71 -6.60
C GLY A 30 -3.49 5.66 -5.51
N LEU A 31 -3.11 5.32 -4.27
CA LEU A 31 -3.98 5.41 -3.11
C LEU A 31 -4.14 6.87 -2.69
N ASP A 32 -5.26 7.17 -2.04
CA ASP A 32 -5.38 8.44 -1.33
C ASP A 32 -4.56 8.41 -0.03
N VAL A 33 -4.37 9.60 0.56
CA VAL A 33 -3.55 9.74 1.77
C VAL A 33 -4.17 9.05 2.99
N GLU A 34 -5.50 8.90 3.03
CA GLU A 34 -6.19 8.24 4.13
C GLU A 34 -5.96 6.73 4.09
N ASP A 35 -6.08 6.13 2.91
CA ASP A 35 -5.76 4.73 2.64
C ASP A 35 -4.28 4.44 2.87
N VAL A 36 -3.37 5.33 2.46
CA VAL A 36 -1.94 5.21 2.75
C VAL A 36 -1.70 5.18 4.26
N ARG A 37 -2.31 6.09 5.01
CA ARG A 37 -2.19 6.10 6.48
C ARG A 37 -2.74 4.83 7.09
N ALA A 38 -3.88 4.35 6.61
CA ALA A 38 -4.45 3.09 7.06
C ALA A 38 -3.52 1.89 6.77
N VAL A 39 -2.84 1.87 5.62
CA VAL A 39 -1.81 0.87 5.29
C VAL A 39 -0.62 0.94 6.23
N LEU A 40 -0.05 2.14 6.45
CA LEU A 40 1.09 2.35 7.34
C LEU A 40 0.75 2.03 8.80
N CYS A 41 -0.48 2.30 9.24
CA CYS A 41 -0.97 1.95 10.57
C CYS A 41 -1.48 0.51 10.70
N GLY A 42 -1.47 -0.29 9.62
CA GLY A 42 -2.00 -1.66 9.61
C GLY A 42 -3.52 -1.77 9.78
N ALA A 43 -4.25 -0.66 9.65
CA ALA A 43 -5.69 -0.52 9.84
C ALA A 43 -6.50 -0.73 8.54
N VAL A 44 -6.12 -1.71 7.73
CA VAL A 44 -6.66 -1.92 6.36
C VAL A 44 -8.00 -2.66 6.28
N MET A 45 -8.77 -2.73 7.36
CA MET A 45 -10.01 -3.53 7.39
C MET A 45 -11.08 -3.03 6.43
N MET A 46 -11.03 -1.74 6.07
CA MET A 46 -11.98 -1.10 5.16
C MET A 46 -11.47 -0.99 3.72
N ILE A 47 -10.21 -1.34 3.47
CA ILE A 47 -9.60 -1.25 2.14
C ILE A 47 -9.85 -2.55 1.37
N PRO A 48 -10.44 -2.49 0.16
CA PRO A 48 -10.64 -3.68 -0.66
C PRO A 48 -9.31 -4.37 -1.00
N LEU A 49 -9.29 -5.71 -0.98
CA LEU A 49 -8.10 -6.48 -1.31
C LEU A 49 -7.55 -6.17 -2.71
N THR A 50 -8.44 -5.92 -3.67
CA THR A 50 -8.09 -5.55 -5.05
C THR A 50 -7.35 -4.22 -5.14
N VAL A 51 -7.67 -3.28 -4.25
CA VAL A 51 -7.01 -1.96 -4.17
C VAL A 51 -5.58 -2.14 -3.64
N LEU A 52 -5.41 -2.95 -2.59
CA LEU A 52 -4.08 -3.30 -2.05
C LEU A 52 -3.22 -4.08 -3.05
N ASP A 53 -3.80 -5.06 -3.76
CA ASP A 53 -3.09 -5.84 -4.78
C ASP A 53 -2.63 -4.94 -5.93
N HIS A 54 -3.50 -4.04 -6.40
CA HIS A 54 -3.15 -3.09 -7.46
C HIS A 54 -2.08 -2.09 -7.01
N ALA A 55 -2.18 -1.55 -5.79
CA ALA A 55 -1.17 -0.69 -5.18
C ALA A 55 0.20 -1.38 -5.11
N LEU A 56 0.22 -2.65 -4.67
CA LEU A 56 1.43 -3.44 -4.59
C LEU A 56 2.04 -3.69 -5.98
N ARG A 57 1.25 -4.10 -6.97
CA ARG A 57 1.73 -4.29 -8.35
C ARG A 57 2.33 -3.01 -8.94
N ARG A 58 1.71 -1.86 -8.65
CA ARG A 58 2.22 -0.55 -9.06
C ARG A 58 3.58 -0.25 -8.44
N LEU A 59 3.75 -0.51 -7.14
CA LEU A 59 5.03 -0.36 -6.43
C LEU A 59 6.12 -1.30 -6.95
N GLU A 60 5.74 -2.53 -7.32
CA GLU A 60 6.64 -3.50 -7.96
C GLU A 60 7.01 -3.12 -9.40
N GLY A 61 6.38 -2.09 -9.99
CA GLY A 61 6.57 -1.73 -11.39
C GLY A 61 5.96 -2.75 -12.38
N ARG A 62 5.14 -3.68 -11.88
CA ARG A 62 4.42 -4.67 -12.68
C ARG A 62 3.13 -4.06 -13.20
N VAL A 63 3.25 -3.18 -14.19
CA VAL A 63 2.12 -2.61 -14.92
C VAL A 63 1.67 -3.64 -15.96
N HIS A 64 0.89 -4.64 -15.56
CA HIS A 64 0.20 -5.60 -16.45
C HIS A 64 -1.26 -5.72 -16.05
#